data_AF-A0AAJ7UBK6-F1
#
_entry.id   AF-A0AAJ7UBK6-F1
#
_cell.length_a   1.000
_cell.length_b   1.000
_cell.length_c   1.000
_cell.angle_alpha   90.00
_cell.angle_beta   90.00
_cell.angle_gamma   90.00
#
_symmetry.space_group_name_H-M   'P 1'
#
loop_
_entity.id
_entity.type
_entity.pdbx_description
1 polymer ?
#
loop_
_entity_poly.entity_id
_entity_poly.type
_entity_poly.pdbx_seq_one_letter_code
_entity_poly.pdbx_strand_id
1 'polypeptide(L)'
;MAAPLTTLARRLSSSAAGYASLWPRTQRPSLALASSRLLLPPLSRPYAADAAVHGGARLSGPASPRGSAGKSGISRRGGARPQSPEPSGTPKWRLLAAACVERYPRLSQELSADEKLFGELVQQIELERSALSDHEIQLVEDAARIQMRQANEELDSDDDEDRPGIVTAEDKEDAYEQRFKKFQPASRVTDADTRDDRTSLERRLDDKLVLLVQQRLGQEDVWLLPQVAWNEGETLRDTAERALGDAAGSGLQAKFMGNAPFGFYRYKFPVAMRQPSAIGAKVFFFKAVLLGGDVTGTVADACATAGPRHVWVTRRELKDYLKPAYLKAVESFIMDVETHGPAE
;
A
#
# COMPACT_ATOMS: atom_id res chain seq x y z
N MET A 1 1.13 48.23 -36.46
CA MET A 1 2.34 47.98 -37.27
C MET A 1 3.57 48.27 -36.42
N ALA A 2 4.70 47.62 -36.70
CA ALA A 2 6.06 47.95 -36.25
C ALA A 2 6.29 48.31 -34.76
N ALA A 3 6.73 47.33 -33.97
CA ALA A 3 8.01 47.49 -33.27
C ALA A 3 9.13 46.96 -34.20
N PRO A 4 10.40 47.37 -34.04
CA PRO A 4 11.29 46.49 -33.25
C PRO A 4 12.44 47.18 -32.49
N LEU A 5 12.98 46.46 -31.49
CA LEU A 5 14.40 46.26 -31.10
C LEU A 5 15.41 47.42 -31.28
N THR A 6 16.24 47.74 -30.27
CA THR A 6 17.61 47.19 -30.07
C THR A 6 18.31 47.92 -28.88
N THR A 7 19.44 47.51 -28.26
CA THR A 7 20.13 46.21 -28.06
C THR A 7 21.29 46.37 -27.02
N LEU A 8 21.46 45.41 -26.10
CA LEU A 8 22.58 45.22 -25.13
C LEU A 8 22.83 46.32 -24.04
N ALA A 9 23.70 46.13 -23.02
CA ALA A 9 23.73 45.11 -21.94
C ALA A 9 24.88 45.36 -20.91
N ARG A 10 24.85 44.57 -19.81
CA ARG A 10 26.02 43.96 -19.14
C ARG A 10 26.86 44.77 -18.10
N ARG A 11 26.46 44.56 -16.82
CA ARG A 11 27.28 44.18 -15.63
C ARG A 11 28.01 45.23 -14.74
N LEU A 12 27.74 45.05 -13.43
CA LEU A 12 28.67 45.03 -12.27
C LEU A 12 29.43 46.34 -11.93
N SER A 13 29.38 46.81 -10.67
CA SER A 13 30.03 46.11 -9.55
C SER A 13 29.48 46.46 -8.15
N SER A 14 29.98 45.74 -7.13
CA SER A 14 30.13 46.12 -5.72
C SER A 14 28.94 46.74 -4.96
N SER A 15 28.22 45.92 -4.18
CA SER A 15 28.33 45.97 -2.71
C SER A 15 27.58 44.79 -2.08
N ALA A 16 28.30 43.92 -1.36
CA ALA A 16 27.73 42.85 -0.56
C ALA A 16 28.68 42.55 0.60
N ALA A 17 28.46 43.20 1.73
CA ALA A 17 29.30 43.09 2.93
C ALA A 17 28.44 43.13 4.19
N GLY A 18 28.58 42.12 5.05
CA GLY A 18 27.99 42.06 6.39
C GLY A 18 26.46 41.90 6.43
N TYR A 19 26.01 40.71 6.81
CA TYR A 19 25.43 40.50 8.16
C TYR A 19 25.29 39.00 8.43
N ALA A 20 26.20 38.49 9.26
CA ALA A 20 26.10 37.17 9.86
C ALA A 20 25.70 37.32 11.34
N SER A 21 25.42 36.19 12.00
CA SER A 21 25.09 36.03 13.43
C SER A 21 23.69 36.46 13.90
N LEU A 22 23.36 36.02 15.12
CA LEU A 22 22.19 36.39 15.93
C LEU A 22 20.80 35.83 15.53
N TRP A 23 20.68 34.49 15.50
CA TRP A 23 19.50 33.86 16.12
C TRP A 23 19.78 33.71 17.62
N PRO A 24 18.92 34.22 18.53
CA PRO A 24 19.18 34.16 19.97
C PRO A 24 18.95 32.74 20.53
N ARG A 25 19.95 32.24 21.24
CA ARG A 25 19.93 30.98 22.00
C ARG A 25 18.80 31.03 23.04
N THR A 26 17.71 30.28 22.82
CA THR A 26 16.56 30.26 23.72
C THR A 26 16.95 29.75 25.10
N GLN A 27 16.75 30.58 26.12
CA GLN A 27 17.05 30.23 27.51
C GLN A 27 16.03 29.18 27.99
N ARG A 28 16.49 27.95 28.28
CA ARG A 28 15.70 27.02 29.11
C ARG A 28 15.61 27.62 30.52
N PRO A 29 14.42 27.68 31.16
CA PRO A 29 14.29 28.20 32.51
C PRO A 29 14.99 27.26 33.51
N SER A 30 15.64 27.84 34.51
CA SER A 30 16.20 27.09 35.63
C SER A 30 15.07 26.48 36.48
N LEU A 31 15.02 25.14 36.57
CA LEU A 31 14.10 24.44 37.45
C LEU A 31 14.59 24.51 38.90
N ALA A 32 14.19 25.57 39.60
CA ALA A 32 14.43 25.70 41.03
C ALA A 32 13.65 24.64 41.82
N LEU A 33 14.36 23.89 42.68
CA LEU A 33 13.81 22.82 43.52
C LEU A 33 12.88 23.36 44.63
N ALA A 34 11.60 23.57 44.32
CA ALA A 34 10.56 23.87 45.29
C ALA A 34 9.99 22.59 45.94
N SER A 35 10.67 22.07 46.98
CA SER A 35 10.16 20.93 47.76
C SER A 35 8.89 21.30 48.55
N SER A 36 7.73 20.82 48.09
CA SER A 36 6.49 20.85 48.86
C SER A 36 5.99 19.42 49.13
N ARG A 37 6.06 18.99 50.40
CA ARG A 37 5.58 17.67 50.83
C ARG A 37 4.07 17.67 50.99
N LEU A 38 3.37 16.83 50.23
CA LEU A 38 2.04 16.35 50.58
C LEU A 38 2.09 14.84 50.84
N LEU A 39 1.70 14.43 52.05
CA LEU A 39 1.67 13.02 52.45
C LEU A 39 0.33 12.38 52.04
N LEU A 40 0.39 11.22 51.41
CA LEU A 40 -0.65 10.18 51.45
C LEU A 40 0.03 8.79 51.60
N PRO A 41 -0.65 7.78 52.19
CA PRO A 41 0.03 6.63 52.79
C PRO A 41 0.34 5.45 51.82
N PRO A 42 1.24 4.53 52.20
CA PRO A 42 1.74 3.44 51.34
C PRO A 42 1.07 2.06 51.60
N LEU A 43 1.60 1.04 50.88
CA LEU A 43 1.37 -0.42 51.01
C LEU A 43 0.11 -0.98 50.31
N SER A 44 0.11 -2.18 49.72
CA SER A 44 1.17 -3.20 49.56
C SER A 44 1.00 -4.06 48.29
N ARG A 45 2.12 -4.62 47.80
CA ARG A 45 2.16 -5.87 47.03
C ARG A 45 2.77 -6.97 47.90
N PRO A 46 2.37 -8.24 47.75
CA PRO A 46 3.25 -9.38 47.93
C PRO A 46 3.81 -9.83 46.57
N TYR A 47 5.07 -10.25 46.56
CA TYR A 47 5.71 -10.95 45.44
C TYR A 47 6.14 -12.33 45.95
N ALA A 48 5.88 -13.38 45.18
CA ALA A 48 6.37 -14.72 45.46
C ALA A 48 6.71 -15.38 44.12
N ALA A 49 8.01 -15.57 43.89
CA ALA A 49 8.52 -16.45 42.85
C ALA A 49 9.24 -17.59 43.54
N ASP A 50 9.14 -18.79 42.98
CA ASP A 50 10.13 -19.82 43.20
C ASP A 50 10.26 -20.68 41.94
N ALA A 51 11.37 -21.39 41.79
CA ALA A 51 11.82 -21.91 40.49
C ALA A 51 12.18 -23.41 40.51
N ALA A 52 12.48 -23.94 39.31
CA ALA A 52 13.27 -25.17 39.10
C ALA A 52 12.51 -26.51 39.42
N VAL A 53 12.90 -27.71 38.92
CA VAL A 53 13.89 -28.06 37.88
C VAL A 53 13.67 -29.50 37.32
N HIS A 54 13.97 -29.69 36.02
CA HIS A 54 14.33 -30.96 35.30
C HIS A 54 13.37 -32.18 35.20
N GLY A 55 13.59 -32.99 34.14
CA GLY A 55 13.21 -34.42 34.06
C GLY A 55 11.86 -34.74 33.37
N GLY A 56 11.75 -35.56 32.30
CA GLY A 56 12.78 -36.14 31.44
C GLY A 56 12.88 -37.68 31.43
N ALA A 57 11.88 -38.40 30.90
CA ALA A 57 11.97 -39.86 30.65
C ALA A 57 11.07 -40.33 29.47
N ARG A 58 11.40 -41.47 28.85
CA ARG A 58 10.63 -42.15 27.78
C ARG A 58 10.32 -43.61 28.17
N LEU A 59 9.14 -44.12 27.83
CA LEU A 59 8.76 -45.55 27.85
C LEU A 59 7.72 -45.86 26.74
N SER A 60 7.41 -47.13 26.43
CA SER A 60 8.15 -47.89 25.41
C SER A 60 7.41 -49.16 24.92
N GLY A 61 6.42 -49.01 24.02
CA GLY A 61 5.77 -50.15 23.33
C GLY A 61 4.56 -50.76 24.06
N PRO A 62 3.98 -51.88 23.56
CA PRO A 62 4.43 -52.70 22.42
C PRO A 62 3.38 -53.06 21.33
N ALA A 63 3.90 -53.49 20.17
CA ALA A 63 3.45 -54.54 19.23
C ALA A 63 1.97 -54.70 18.75
N SER A 64 1.85 -55.07 17.46
CA SER A 64 0.62 -55.47 16.75
C SER A 64 0.23 -56.95 16.98
N PRO A 65 -0.92 -57.38 16.44
CA PRO A 65 -1.05 -58.68 15.77
C PRO A 65 -1.19 -58.57 14.24
N ARG A 66 -0.83 -59.64 13.52
CA ARG A 66 -1.10 -59.81 12.08
C ARG A 66 -2.47 -60.43 11.86
N GLY A 67 -3.14 -60.08 10.75
CA GLY A 67 -4.30 -60.80 10.22
C GLY A 67 -4.32 -60.72 8.68
N SER A 68 -4.56 -61.83 7.98
CA SER A 68 -4.48 -61.93 6.53
C SER A 68 -5.58 -62.84 5.96
N ALA A 69 -6.48 -62.30 5.15
CA ALA A 69 -7.22 -62.98 4.07
C ALA A 69 -8.14 -61.99 3.32
N GLY A 70 -8.61 -62.38 2.13
CA GLY A 70 -9.82 -61.79 1.52
C GLY A 70 -9.60 -60.98 0.24
N LYS A 71 -9.51 -61.65 -0.91
CA LYS A 71 -9.79 -61.00 -2.21
C LYS A 71 -11.30 -60.87 -2.40
N SER A 72 -11.81 -59.66 -2.63
CA SER A 72 -13.14 -59.46 -3.22
C SER A 72 -13.09 -58.28 -4.19
N GLY A 73 -13.53 -58.49 -5.43
CA GLY A 73 -13.48 -57.49 -6.48
C GLY A 73 -14.75 -56.64 -6.51
N ILE A 74 -14.65 -55.34 -6.27
CA ILE A 74 -15.78 -54.41 -6.41
C ILE A 74 -15.71 -53.76 -7.80
N SER A 75 -16.58 -54.22 -8.70
CA SER A 75 -16.72 -53.67 -10.04
C SER A 75 -17.31 -52.26 -9.99
N ARG A 76 -16.52 -51.25 -10.37
CA ARG A 76 -16.99 -49.87 -10.51
C ARG A 76 -17.84 -49.74 -11.78
N ARG A 77 -19.15 -50.02 -11.68
CA ARG A 77 -20.11 -49.59 -12.71
C ARG A 77 -20.11 -48.06 -12.78
N GLY A 78 -19.74 -47.50 -13.93
CA GLY A 78 -19.83 -46.07 -14.19
C GLY A 78 -21.29 -45.63 -14.25
N GLY A 79 -21.76 -44.92 -13.22
CA GLY A 79 -23.08 -44.29 -13.22
C GLY A 79 -23.07 -43.02 -14.06
N ALA A 80 -23.44 -43.12 -15.33
CA ALA A 80 -23.69 -41.93 -16.15
C ALA A 80 -24.87 -41.14 -15.55
N ARG A 81 -24.63 -39.89 -15.15
CA ARG A 81 -25.67 -39.00 -14.64
C ARG A 81 -26.60 -38.64 -15.81
N PRO A 82 -27.92 -38.91 -15.74
CA PRO A 82 -28.82 -38.58 -16.84
C PRO A 82 -28.85 -37.06 -17.02
N GLN A 83 -28.55 -36.60 -18.24
CA GLN A 83 -28.73 -35.20 -18.61
C GLN A 83 -30.23 -34.91 -18.70
N SER A 84 -30.67 -33.86 -18.02
CA SER A 84 -32.03 -33.34 -18.19
C SER A 84 -32.16 -32.71 -19.58
N PRO A 85 -33.26 -32.93 -20.32
CA PRO A 85 -33.49 -32.21 -21.57
C PRO A 85 -33.65 -30.71 -21.29
N GLU A 86 -32.75 -29.90 -21.86
CA GLU A 86 -32.81 -28.44 -21.80
C GLU A 86 -34.14 -27.91 -22.38
N PRO A 87 -34.88 -27.04 -21.67
CA PRO A 87 -36.14 -26.48 -22.16
C PRO A 87 -35.89 -25.48 -23.29
N SER A 88 -36.03 -25.96 -24.53
CA SER A 88 -35.94 -25.16 -25.74
C SER A 88 -37.03 -24.07 -25.77
N GLY A 89 -36.61 -22.81 -25.85
CA GLY A 89 -37.51 -21.66 -25.96
C GLY A 89 -37.27 -20.53 -24.95
N THR A 90 -36.52 -20.75 -23.87
CA THR A 90 -36.10 -19.63 -23.01
C THR A 90 -34.95 -18.86 -23.70
N PRO A 91 -35.11 -17.55 -23.99
CA PRO A 91 -34.07 -16.80 -24.68
C PRO A 91 -32.89 -16.57 -23.72
N LYS A 92 -31.71 -17.11 -24.07
CA LYS A 92 -30.60 -17.27 -23.13
C LYS A 92 -29.94 -15.93 -22.77
N TRP A 93 -29.29 -15.88 -21.62
CA TRP A 93 -28.43 -14.77 -21.19
C TRP A 93 -26.98 -15.19 -21.36
N ARG A 94 -26.17 -14.41 -22.05
CA ARG A 94 -24.73 -14.67 -22.14
C ARG A 94 -24.07 -14.40 -20.79
N LEU A 95 -23.36 -15.39 -20.25
CA LEU A 95 -22.54 -15.21 -19.05
C LEU A 95 -21.20 -14.62 -19.47
N LEU A 96 -20.81 -13.51 -18.84
CA LEU A 96 -19.51 -12.88 -18.97
C LEU A 96 -18.87 -12.84 -17.57
N ALA A 97 -17.58 -13.14 -17.47
CA ALA A 97 -16.80 -12.88 -16.26
C ALA A 97 -15.84 -11.72 -16.52
N ALA A 98 -15.64 -10.87 -15.51
CA ALA A 98 -14.84 -9.67 -15.59
C ALA A 98 -13.85 -9.60 -14.42
N ALA A 99 -12.57 -9.33 -14.70
CA ALA A 99 -11.53 -9.14 -13.71
C ALA A 99 -11.40 -7.66 -13.36
N CYS A 100 -11.72 -7.29 -12.13
CA CYS A 100 -11.36 -6.00 -11.56
C CYS A 100 -9.99 -6.12 -10.90
N VAL A 101 -8.93 -5.79 -11.64
CA VAL A 101 -7.57 -5.72 -11.08
C VAL A 101 -7.37 -4.38 -10.40
N GLU A 102 -7.00 -4.46 -9.11
CA GLU A 102 -6.71 -3.33 -8.25
C GLU A 102 -5.21 -3.31 -7.91
N ARG A 103 -4.56 -2.16 -8.08
CA ARG A 103 -3.22 -1.88 -7.52
C ARG A 103 -3.43 -1.07 -6.24
N TYR A 104 -3.04 -1.64 -5.09
CA TYR A 104 -3.10 -0.94 -3.80
C TYR A 104 -2.07 0.19 -3.69
N PRO A 105 -2.29 1.19 -2.83
CA PRO A 105 -1.27 2.18 -2.48
C PRO A 105 0.08 1.54 -2.13
N ARG A 106 1.16 2.15 -2.61
CA ARG A 106 2.54 1.82 -2.20
C ARG A 106 3.11 2.83 -1.20
N LEU A 107 2.54 4.03 -1.15
CA LEU A 107 2.85 5.06 -0.17
C LEU A 107 1.68 5.23 0.81
N SER A 108 1.99 5.77 2.00
CA SER A 108 0.95 6.34 2.85
C SER A 108 0.32 7.57 2.19
N GLN A 109 -0.97 7.76 2.45
CA GLN A 109 -1.68 9.02 2.18
C GLN A 109 -1.08 10.17 3.00
N GLU A 110 -1.33 11.40 2.58
CA GLU A 110 -0.83 12.59 3.28
C GLU A 110 -1.81 13.04 4.35
N LEU A 111 -1.30 13.25 5.57
CA LEU A 111 -2.10 13.70 6.71
C LEU A 111 -2.73 15.07 6.42
N SER A 112 -4.01 15.23 6.74
CA SER A 112 -4.71 16.51 6.77
C SER A 112 -4.11 17.49 7.78
N ALA A 113 -4.56 18.75 7.77
CA ALA A 113 -4.10 19.75 8.75
C ALA A 113 -4.46 19.33 10.19
N ASP A 114 -5.67 18.84 10.40
CA ASP A 114 -6.15 18.45 11.73
C ASP A 114 -5.45 17.19 12.24
N GLU A 115 -5.16 16.22 11.36
CA GLU A 115 -4.37 15.02 11.73
C GLU A 115 -2.90 15.36 12.08
N LYS A 116 -2.31 16.39 11.46
CA LYS A 116 -0.97 16.89 11.82
C LYS A 116 -0.98 17.52 13.22
N LEU A 117 -1.92 18.43 13.47
CA LEU A 117 -2.09 19.07 14.79
C LEU A 117 -2.41 18.04 15.89
N PHE A 118 -3.22 17.03 15.58
CA PHE A 118 -3.49 15.92 16.50
C PHE A 118 -2.26 15.03 16.72
N GLY A 119 -1.46 14.76 15.68
CA GLY A 119 -0.19 14.04 15.78
C GLY A 119 0.82 14.75 16.68
N GLU A 120 1.00 16.06 16.50
CA GLU A 120 1.84 16.92 17.35
C GLU A 120 1.37 16.88 18.82
N LEU A 121 0.06 17.00 19.06
CA LEU A 121 -0.53 16.90 20.40
C LEU A 121 -0.33 15.52 21.04
N VAL A 122 -0.49 14.43 20.28
CA VAL A 122 -0.25 13.07 20.78
C VAL A 122 1.22 12.86 21.11
N GLN A 123 2.14 13.33 20.26
CA GLN A 123 3.58 13.26 20.51
C GLN A 123 3.99 14.07 21.75
N GLN A 124 3.40 15.25 21.97
CA GLN A 124 3.61 16.02 23.21
C GLN A 124 3.09 15.27 24.44
N ILE A 125 1.88 14.70 24.38
CA ILE A 125 1.29 13.92 25.49
C ILE A 125 2.10 12.65 25.80
N GLU A 126 2.71 12.04 24.78
CA GLU A 126 3.63 10.91 24.96
C GLU A 126 4.91 11.35 25.69
N LEU A 127 5.56 12.42 25.24
CA LEU A 127 6.79 12.96 25.85
C LEU A 127 6.59 13.52 27.26
N GLU A 128 5.43 14.13 27.56
CA GLU A 128 5.07 14.59 28.91
C GLU A 128 4.79 13.44 29.89
N ARG A 129 4.62 12.20 29.40
CA ARG A 129 4.23 11.03 30.20
C ARG A 129 5.24 9.87 30.13
N SER A 130 6.25 9.96 29.27
CA SER A 130 7.36 9.00 29.22
C SER A 130 8.28 9.15 30.43
N ALA A 131 8.87 8.04 30.86
CA ALA A 131 10.09 8.10 31.66
C ALA A 131 11.28 8.51 30.77
N LEU A 132 12.35 9.02 31.37
CA LEU A 132 13.61 9.28 30.65
C LEU A 132 14.11 8.00 29.97
N SER A 133 14.46 8.11 28.71
CA SER A 133 15.11 7.05 27.94
C SER A 133 16.59 6.90 28.30
N ASP A 134 17.17 5.74 28.01
CA ASP A 134 18.61 5.47 28.19
C ASP A 134 19.50 6.53 27.51
N HIS A 135 19.01 7.13 26.40
CA HIS A 135 19.72 8.20 25.68
C HIS A 135 19.72 9.53 26.45
N GLU A 136 18.59 9.91 27.04
CA GLU A 136 18.48 11.13 27.84
C GLU A 136 19.25 10.99 29.17
N ILE A 137 19.27 9.79 29.75
CA ILE A 137 20.11 9.46 30.90
C ILE A 137 21.60 9.63 30.51
N GLN A 138 22.04 9.07 29.38
CA GLN A 138 23.42 9.22 28.92
C GLN A 138 23.78 10.69 28.64
N LEU A 139 22.89 11.49 28.03
CA LEU A 139 23.11 12.93 27.83
C LEU A 139 23.36 13.66 29.16
N VAL A 140 22.60 13.35 30.21
CA VAL A 140 22.77 13.95 31.54
C VAL A 140 24.08 13.49 32.20
N GLU A 141 24.44 12.21 32.09
CA GLU A 141 25.68 11.67 32.64
C GLU A 141 26.94 12.18 31.92
N ASP A 142 26.92 12.24 30.59
CA ASP A 142 28.01 12.80 29.78
C ASP A 142 28.20 14.30 30.09
N ALA A 143 27.11 15.08 30.15
CA ALA A 143 27.17 16.50 30.51
C ALA A 143 27.69 16.74 31.94
N ALA A 144 27.26 15.93 32.91
CA ALA A 144 27.75 16.00 34.29
C ALA A 144 29.25 15.64 34.38
N ARG A 145 29.72 14.64 33.61
CA ARG A 145 31.14 14.26 33.52
C ARG A 145 31.98 15.40 32.92
N ILE A 146 31.48 16.07 31.89
CA ILE A 146 32.15 17.24 31.27
C ILE A 146 32.24 18.41 32.26
N GLN A 147 31.14 18.74 32.96
CA GLN A 147 31.13 19.82 33.96
C GLN A 147 32.06 19.52 35.14
N MET A 148 32.10 18.27 35.63
CA MET A 148 33.01 17.89 36.72
C MET A 148 34.48 17.97 36.28
N ARG A 149 34.82 17.60 35.04
CA ARG A 149 36.17 17.77 34.50
C ARG A 149 36.54 19.27 34.45
N GLN A 150 35.70 20.10 33.86
CA GLN A 150 35.91 21.56 33.75
C GLN A 150 36.04 22.25 35.12
N ALA A 151 35.34 21.77 36.14
CA ALA A 151 35.44 22.28 37.50
C ALA A 151 36.68 21.80 38.28
N ASN A 152 37.42 20.81 37.75
CA ASN A 152 38.57 20.16 38.37
C ASN A 152 39.88 20.41 37.59
N GLU A 153 39.91 21.39 36.68
CA GLU A 153 41.07 21.77 35.85
C GLU A 153 42.25 22.40 36.66
N GLU A 154 42.18 22.45 38.00
CA GLU A 154 43.29 22.85 38.88
C GLU A 154 44.14 21.67 39.40
N LEU A 155 43.79 20.41 39.09
CA LEU A 155 44.53 19.21 39.52
C LEU A 155 44.89 18.31 38.33
N ASP A 156 45.83 18.80 37.52
CA ASP A 156 46.44 18.08 36.41
C ASP A 156 47.25 16.88 36.92
N SER A 157 47.02 15.68 36.35
CA SER A 157 47.65 14.42 36.77
C SER A 157 47.67 13.45 35.58
N ASP A 158 48.88 13.05 35.14
CA ASP A 158 49.16 12.37 33.87
C ASP A 158 48.68 10.89 33.74
N ASP A 159 47.53 10.53 34.31
CA ASP A 159 46.96 9.16 34.32
C ASP A 159 45.80 8.97 33.29
N ASP A 160 45.48 9.97 32.48
CA ASP A 160 44.25 10.00 31.66
C ASP A 160 44.40 9.50 30.20
N GLU A 161 45.59 9.03 29.79
CA GLU A 161 45.85 8.55 28.41
C GLU A 161 45.11 7.24 28.04
N ASP A 162 44.81 6.37 29.02
CA ASP A 162 44.38 4.98 28.78
C ASP A 162 42.84 4.76 28.79
N ARG A 163 42.03 5.83 28.72
CA ARG A 163 40.57 5.70 28.58
C ARG A 163 40.17 5.64 27.10
N PRO A 164 39.58 4.53 26.60
CA PRO A 164 39.16 4.43 25.20
C PRO A 164 38.08 5.48 24.90
N GLY A 165 38.17 6.11 23.72
CA GLY A 165 37.30 7.23 23.32
C GLY A 165 35.80 6.93 23.47
N ILE A 166 35.20 7.40 24.56
CA ILE A 166 33.79 7.23 24.86
C ILE A 166 33.00 8.15 23.92
N VAL A 167 32.38 7.55 22.90
CA VAL A 167 31.44 8.23 22.00
C VAL A 167 30.26 8.74 22.84
N THR A 168 30.19 10.05 23.04
CA THR A 168 29.16 10.71 23.83
C THR A 168 27.80 10.55 23.17
N ALA A 169 26.72 10.88 23.88
CA ALA A 169 25.40 10.93 23.26
C ALA A 169 25.33 12.00 22.16
N GLU A 170 25.96 13.17 22.34
CA GLU A 170 26.04 14.24 21.33
C GLU A 170 26.79 13.77 20.06
N ASP A 171 27.91 13.04 20.19
CA ASP A 171 28.63 12.44 19.04
C ASP A 171 27.75 11.47 18.22
N LYS A 172 26.79 10.80 18.88
CA LYS A 172 25.84 9.88 18.21
C LYS A 172 24.78 10.66 17.45
N GLU A 173 24.20 11.69 18.06
CA GLU A 173 23.26 12.60 17.39
C GLU A 173 23.89 13.20 16.14
N ASP A 174 25.11 13.73 16.25
CA ASP A 174 25.86 14.31 15.14
C ASP A 174 26.15 13.27 14.02
N ALA A 175 26.51 12.04 14.41
CA ALA A 175 26.70 10.94 13.47
C ALA A 175 25.38 10.48 12.79
N TYR A 176 24.24 10.57 13.47
CA TYR A 176 22.92 10.28 12.91
C TYR A 176 22.46 11.41 11.97
N GLU A 177 22.60 12.67 12.35
CA GLU A 177 22.34 13.82 11.48
C GLU A 177 23.20 13.76 10.21
N GLN A 178 24.49 13.46 10.33
CA GLN A 178 25.37 13.29 9.18
C GLN A 178 24.96 12.14 8.25
N ARG A 179 24.35 11.07 8.76
CA ARG A 179 23.78 9.97 7.94
C ARG A 179 22.49 10.41 7.27
N PHE A 180 21.59 11.07 8.00
CA PHE A 180 20.33 11.59 7.49
C PHE A 180 20.55 12.62 6.38
N LYS A 181 21.44 13.61 6.58
CA LYS A 181 21.83 14.63 5.59
C LYS A 181 22.49 14.05 4.32
N LYS A 182 23.02 12.82 4.37
CA LYS A 182 23.57 12.09 3.22
C LYS A 182 22.52 11.23 2.49
N PHE A 183 21.40 10.91 3.12
CA PHE A 183 20.33 10.11 2.54
C PHE A 183 19.31 11.00 1.83
N GLN A 184 19.14 10.80 0.53
CA GLN A 184 18.10 11.47 -0.25
C GLN A 184 16.92 10.50 -0.43
N PRO A 185 15.74 10.77 0.17
CA PRO A 185 14.56 9.94 -0.04
C PRO A 185 14.06 10.08 -1.50
N ALA A 186 13.45 9.01 -2.01
CA ALA A 186 12.78 9.07 -3.32
C ALA A 186 11.57 10.02 -3.27
N SER A 187 11.29 10.70 -4.39
CA SER A 187 10.12 11.57 -4.52
C SER A 187 8.82 10.77 -4.35
N ARG A 188 7.86 11.33 -3.61
CA ARG A 188 6.49 10.79 -3.50
C ARG A 188 5.69 10.98 -4.80
N VAL A 189 5.95 12.06 -5.53
CA VAL A 189 5.35 12.40 -6.84
C VAL A 189 6.26 11.90 -7.95
N THR A 190 5.71 11.22 -8.95
CA THR A 190 6.51 10.62 -10.02
C THR A 190 6.49 11.42 -11.33
N ASP A 191 7.37 11.02 -12.25
CA ASP A 191 7.37 11.42 -13.65
C ASP A 191 6.02 11.17 -14.35
N ALA A 192 5.28 10.12 -13.95
CA ALA A 192 3.98 9.78 -14.50
C ALA A 192 2.88 10.72 -13.99
N ASP A 193 2.93 11.11 -12.71
CA ASP A 193 2.02 12.11 -12.14
C ASP A 193 2.21 13.48 -12.80
N THR A 194 3.46 13.88 -12.98
CA THR A 194 3.84 15.16 -13.60
C THR A 194 3.39 15.26 -15.07
N ARG A 195 3.18 14.13 -15.74
CA ARG A 195 2.74 14.04 -17.16
C ARG A 195 1.28 13.64 -17.35
N ASP A 196 0.54 13.41 -16.25
CA ASP A 196 -0.76 12.72 -16.22
C ASP A 196 -0.79 11.42 -17.05
N ASP A 197 0.30 10.64 -17.03
CA ASP A 197 0.35 9.36 -17.74
C ASP A 197 -0.56 8.35 -17.03
N ARG A 198 -1.61 7.93 -17.74
CA ARG A 198 -2.61 6.96 -17.26
C ARG A 198 -2.30 5.52 -17.67
N THR A 199 -1.20 5.27 -18.37
CA THR A 199 -0.74 3.91 -18.76
C THR A 199 0.26 3.33 -17.76
N SER A 200 1.01 4.18 -17.06
CA SER A 200 2.04 3.79 -16.08
C SER A 200 1.46 3.35 -14.74
N LEU A 201 2.02 2.27 -14.18
CA LEU A 201 1.74 1.78 -12.83
C LEU A 201 2.32 2.65 -11.70
N GLU A 202 3.23 3.57 -12.02
CA GLU A 202 3.94 4.42 -11.05
C GLU A 202 3.26 5.78 -10.81
N ARG A 203 2.23 6.12 -11.61
CA ARG A 203 1.23 7.17 -11.32
C ARG A 203 0.63 6.95 -9.93
N ARG A 204 0.38 7.99 -9.12
CA ARG A 204 -0.48 7.98 -7.93
C ARG A 204 -0.15 6.81 -6.98
N LEU A 205 1.03 6.84 -6.38
CA LEU A 205 1.50 5.80 -5.46
C LEU A 205 0.79 5.81 -4.10
N ASP A 206 0.12 6.91 -3.78
CA ASP A 206 -0.74 7.20 -2.63
C ASP A 206 -2.16 6.64 -2.77
N ASP A 207 -2.72 6.69 -3.97
CA ASP A 207 -4.07 6.20 -4.27
C ASP A 207 -4.09 4.74 -4.75
N LYS A 208 -5.30 4.18 -4.76
CA LYS A 208 -5.62 2.87 -5.32
C LYS A 208 -6.03 3.01 -6.80
N LEU A 209 -5.39 2.24 -7.68
CA LEU A 209 -5.67 2.25 -9.12
C LEU A 209 -6.43 1.01 -9.59
N VAL A 210 -7.24 1.17 -10.64
CA VAL A 210 -8.08 0.14 -11.25
C VAL A 210 -7.73 -0.01 -12.73
N LEU A 211 -7.57 -1.24 -13.21
CA LEU A 211 -7.31 -1.51 -14.63
C LEU A 211 -8.60 -1.42 -15.46
N LEU A 212 -8.64 -0.48 -16.39
CA LEU A 212 -9.60 -0.48 -17.51
C LEU A 212 -8.89 -0.87 -18.82
N VAL A 213 -9.64 -1.49 -19.72
CA VAL A 213 -9.20 -1.79 -21.10
C VAL A 213 -10.25 -1.36 -22.11
N GLN A 214 -9.80 -0.98 -23.31
CA GLN A 214 -10.69 -0.60 -24.40
C GLN A 214 -11.21 -1.87 -25.09
N GLN A 215 -12.53 -2.11 -25.05
CA GLN A 215 -13.19 -3.25 -25.69
C GLN A 215 -14.15 -2.81 -26.79
N ARG A 216 -14.06 -3.45 -27.96
CA ARG A 216 -14.97 -3.20 -29.08
C ARG A 216 -16.30 -3.92 -28.91
N LEU A 217 -17.35 -3.18 -28.60
CA LEU A 217 -18.73 -3.69 -28.50
C LEU A 217 -19.47 -3.44 -29.82
N GLY A 218 -19.16 -4.28 -30.82
CA GLY A 218 -19.72 -4.19 -32.16
C GLY A 218 -19.02 -3.13 -33.01
N GLN A 219 -19.55 -1.91 -33.03
CA GLN A 219 -18.97 -0.77 -33.76
C GLN A 219 -18.48 0.37 -32.85
N GLU A 220 -18.81 0.35 -31.55
CA GLU A 220 -18.26 1.28 -30.56
C GLU A 220 -17.08 0.63 -29.82
N ASP A 221 -15.98 1.36 -29.68
CA ASP A 221 -14.91 1.03 -28.73
C ASP A 221 -15.26 1.65 -27.36
N VAL A 222 -15.35 0.84 -26.31
CA VAL A 222 -15.86 1.24 -24.98
C VAL A 222 -14.88 0.81 -23.89
N TRP A 223 -14.57 1.71 -22.95
CA TRP A 223 -13.79 1.41 -21.76
C TRP A 223 -14.59 0.55 -20.78
N LEU A 224 -14.02 -0.60 -20.41
CA LEU A 224 -14.63 -1.58 -19.49
C LEU A 224 -13.54 -2.26 -18.65
N LEU A 225 -13.94 -2.97 -17.60
CA LEU A 225 -13.05 -3.91 -16.93
C LEU A 225 -12.74 -5.10 -17.89
N PRO A 226 -11.53 -5.69 -17.87
CA PRO A 226 -11.20 -6.89 -18.65
C PRO A 226 -12.25 -8.00 -18.48
N GLN A 227 -13.03 -8.28 -19.54
CA GLN A 227 -14.14 -9.23 -19.49
C GLN A 227 -14.19 -10.12 -20.74
N VAL A 228 -14.53 -11.39 -20.57
CA VAL A 228 -14.71 -12.35 -21.67
C VAL A 228 -15.92 -13.26 -21.39
N ALA A 229 -16.45 -13.90 -22.44
CA ALA A 229 -17.51 -14.90 -22.31
C ALA A 229 -17.02 -16.17 -21.59
N TRP A 230 -17.92 -16.73 -20.78
CA TRP A 230 -17.74 -18.02 -20.13
C TRP A 230 -17.91 -19.16 -21.15
N ASN A 231 -17.00 -20.13 -21.08
CA ASN A 231 -17.04 -21.34 -21.90
C ASN A 231 -17.51 -22.55 -21.08
N GLU A 232 -18.20 -23.48 -21.72
CA GLU A 232 -18.65 -24.73 -21.08
C GLU A 232 -17.44 -25.57 -20.63
N GLY A 233 -17.29 -25.75 -19.31
CA GLY A 233 -16.20 -26.50 -18.67
C GLY A 233 -15.27 -25.65 -17.79
N GLU A 234 -15.24 -24.32 -17.97
CA GLU A 234 -14.53 -23.39 -17.08
C GLU A 234 -15.38 -23.07 -15.83
N THR A 235 -14.77 -22.65 -14.72
CA THR A 235 -15.50 -21.87 -13.70
C THR A 235 -15.53 -20.38 -14.08
N LEU A 236 -16.49 -19.62 -13.53
CA LEU A 236 -16.56 -18.17 -13.76
C LEU A 236 -15.29 -17.42 -13.28
N ARG A 237 -14.55 -17.98 -12.32
CA ARG A 237 -13.24 -17.42 -11.90
C ARG A 237 -12.17 -17.70 -12.96
N ASP A 238 -12.11 -18.91 -13.49
CA ASP A 238 -11.13 -19.27 -14.53
C ASP A 238 -11.35 -18.44 -15.80
N THR A 239 -12.61 -18.17 -16.16
CA THR A 239 -12.95 -17.22 -17.23
C THR A 239 -12.46 -15.80 -16.94
N ALA A 240 -12.43 -15.36 -15.67
CA ALA A 240 -11.89 -14.04 -15.30
C ALA A 240 -10.35 -14.02 -15.28
N GLU A 241 -9.69 -15.12 -14.87
CA GLU A 241 -8.25 -15.29 -14.99
C GLU A 241 -7.82 -15.32 -16.46
N ARG A 242 -8.56 -16.02 -17.32
CA ARG A 242 -8.38 -16.00 -18.77
C ARG A 242 -8.66 -14.61 -19.35
N ALA A 243 -9.74 -13.94 -18.96
CA ALA A 243 -10.03 -12.56 -19.39
C ALA A 243 -8.91 -11.56 -19.05
N LEU A 244 -8.17 -11.80 -17.97
CA LEU A 244 -7.00 -11.00 -17.63
C LEU A 244 -5.77 -11.39 -18.45
N GLY A 245 -5.49 -12.67 -18.66
CA GLY A 245 -4.41 -13.13 -19.54
C GLY A 245 -4.60 -12.69 -21.00
N ASP A 246 -5.83 -12.78 -21.50
CA ASP A 246 -6.26 -12.32 -22.83
C ASP A 246 -6.03 -10.81 -23.00
N ALA A 247 -6.23 -10.00 -21.94
CA ALA A 247 -6.16 -8.54 -22.00
C ALA A 247 -4.78 -7.95 -21.65
N ALA A 248 -4.06 -8.54 -20.69
CA ALA A 248 -2.81 -8.01 -20.14
C ALA A 248 -1.56 -8.80 -20.55
N GLY A 249 -1.72 -9.97 -21.17
CA GLY A 249 -0.63 -10.89 -21.48
C GLY A 249 -0.10 -11.62 -20.24
N SER A 250 0.95 -12.42 -20.44
CA SER A 250 1.60 -13.20 -19.38
C SER A 250 2.50 -12.38 -18.44
N GLY A 251 2.66 -11.07 -18.67
CA GLY A 251 3.51 -10.19 -17.86
C GLY A 251 2.89 -9.79 -16.52
N LEU A 252 1.56 -9.77 -16.40
CA LEU A 252 0.85 -9.21 -15.25
C LEU A 252 0.51 -10.28 -14.20
N GLN A 253 1.05 -10.15 -12.98
CA GLN A 253 0.83 -11.11 -11.89
C GLN A 253 -0.25 -10.60 -10.93
N ALA A 254 -1.48 -11.08 -11.10
CA ALA A 254 -2.61 -10.72 -10.24
C ALA A 254 -3.14 -11.92 -9.42
N LYS A 255 -3.55 -11.65 -8.16
CA LYS A 255 -4.08 -12.63 -7.22
C LYS A 255 -5.58 -12.41 -7.00
N PHE A 256 -6.40 -13.35 -7.46
CA PHE A 256 -7.86 -13.30 -7.32
C PHE A 256 -8.30 -13.52 -5.86
N MET A 257 -9.24 -12.69 -5.40
CA MET A 257 -9.72 -12.65 -4.01
C MET A 257 -10.85 -13.66 -3.77
N GLY A 258 -10.53 -14.95 -3.92
CA GLY A 258 -11.48 -16.04 -3.73
C GLY A 258 -12.36 -16.32 -4.96
N ASN A 259 -13.37 -17.18 -4.78
CA ASN A 259 -14.12 -17.80 -5.89
C ASN A 259 -15.54 -17.24 -6.08
N ALA A 260 -15.96 -16.27 -5.27
CA ALA A 260 -17.27 -15.62 -5.39
C ALA A 260 -17.16 -14.30 -6.19
N PRO A 261 -18.14 -13.96 -7.03
CA PRO A 261 -18.19 -12.65 -7.65
C PRO A 261 -18.58 -11.57 -6.64
N PHE A 262 -17.89 -10.43 -6.67
CA PHE A 262 -18.09 -9.28 -5.79
C PHE A 262 -19.21 -8.35 -6.26
N GLY A 263 -19.56 -8.41 -7.55
CA GLY A 263 -20.61 -7.60 -8.13
C GLY A 263 -21.23 -8.24 -9.36
N PHE A 264 -22.35 -7.68 -9.79
CA PHE A 264 -23.15 -8.19 -10.91
C PHE A 264 -23.73 -7.02 -11.72
N TYR A 265 -23.59 -7.08 -13.04
CA TYR A 265 -24.23 -6.14 -13.96
C TYR A 265 -25.00 -6.89 -15.05
N ARG A 266 -26.19 -6.39 -15.41
CA ARG A 266 -27.03 -6.95 -16.48
C ARG A 266 -27.39 -5.88 -17.50
N TYR A 267 -27.23 -6.19 -18.77
CA TYR A 267 -27.70 -5.33 -19.86
C TYR A 267 -28.33 -6.16 -20.99
N LYS A 268 -29.33 -5.57 -21.66
CA LYS A 268 -29.96 -6.16 -22.85
C LYS A 268 -29.22 -5.64 -24.08
N PHE A 269 -29.06 -6.47 -25.11
CA PHE A 269 -28.49 -5.98 -26.37
C PHE A 269 -29.47 -5.04 -27.07
N PRO A 270 -28.98 -3.97 -27.73
CA PRO A 270 -29.80 -3.13 -28.62
C PRO A 270 -30.53 -3.99 -29.66
N VAL A 271 -31.72 -3.56 -30.08
CA VAL A 271 -32.58 -4.36 -30.98
C VAL A 271 -31.85 -4.73 -32.27
N ALA A 272 -31.03 -3.82 -32.81
CA ALA A 272 -30.23 -4.02 -34.02
C ALA A 272 -29.16 -5.14 -33.95
N MET A 273 -28.75 -5.58 -32.76
CA MET A 273 -27.81 -6.70 -32.56
C MET A 273 -28.44 -7.91 -31.85
N ARG A 274 -29.78 -7.95 -31.73
CA ARG A 274 -30.46 -9.02 -31.00
C ARG A 274 -30.63 -10.29 -31.85
N GLN A 275 -29.58 -11.10 -31.87
CA GLN A 275 -29.65 -12.49 -32.29
C GLN A 275 -30.71 -13.25 -31.47
N PRO A 276 -31.50 -14.17 -32.05
CA PRO A 276 -32.53 -14.91 -31.33
C PRO A 276 -31.97 -15.82 -30.22
N SER A 277 -30.66 -16.10 -30.24
CA SER A 277 -29.94 -16.87 -29.24
C SER A 277 -29.66 -16.13 -27.92
N ALA A 278 -29.73 -14.80 -27.86
CA ALA A 278 -29.41 -14.05 -26.62
C ALA A 278 -30.17 -12.72 -26.45
N ILE A 279 -30.80 -12.52 -25.28
CA ILE A 279 -31.44 -11.22 -24.92
C ILE A 279 -30.38 -10.13 -24.66
N GLY A 280 -29.26 -10.54 -24.06
CA GLY A 280 -28.36 -9.67 -23.32
C GLY A 280 -27.29 -10.47 -22.60
N ALA A 281 -26.48 -9.76 -21.82
CA ALA A 281 -25.40 -10.34 -21.04
C ALA A 281 -25.55 -10.07 -19.53
N LYS A 282 -24.96 -10.98 -18.76
CA LYS A 282 -24.79 -10.94 -17.31
C LYS A 282 -23.29 -10.96 -17.02
N VAL A 283 -22.76 -9.84 -16.55
CA VAL A 283 -21.36 -9.67 -16.15
C VAL A 283 -21.23 -9.97 -14.67
N PHE A 284 -20.29 -10.83 -14.30
CA PHE A 284 -19.91 -11.12 -12.92
C PHE A 284 -18.50 -10.59 -12.66
N PHE A 285 -18.36 -9.71 -11.67
CA PHE A 285 -17.09 -9.07 -11.36
C PHE A 285 -16.31 -9.85 -10.31
N PHE A 286 -15.08 -10.23 -10.63
CA PHE A 286 -14.13 -10.87 -9.73
C PHE A 286 -13.01 -9.89 -9.39
N LYS A 287 -12.76 -9.70 -8.10
CA LYS A 287 -11.74 -8.79 -7.58
C LYS A 287 -10.37 -9.49 -7.58
N ALA A 288 -9.35 -8.85 -8.12
CA ALA A 288 -7.98 -9.33 -8.13
C ALA A 288 -7.01 -8.23 -7.69
N VAL A 289 -5.94 -8.60 -7.01
CA VAL A 289 -4.91 -7.69 -6.51
C VAL A 289 -3.66 -7.84 -7.37
N LEU A 290 -3.14 -6.75 -7.92
CA LEU A 290 -1.85 -6.75 -8.59
C LEU A 290 -0.73 -7.01 -7.57
N LEU A 291 0.06 -8.06 -7.78
CA LEU A 291 1.26 -8.36 -6.98
C LEU A 291 2.53 -7.81 -7.63
N GLY A 292 2.59 -7.77 -8.96
CA GLY A 292 3.74 -7.28 -9.71
C GLY A 292 3.63 -7.55 -11.20
N GLY A 293 4.66 -7.17 -11.95
CA GLY A 293 4.63 -7.15 -13.41
C GLY A 293 3.80 -5.99 -13.96
N ASP A 294 3.73 -5.91 -15.29
CA ASP A 294 3.07 -4.84 -16.03
C ASP A 294 2.36 -5.39 -17.28
N VAL A 295 1.54 -4.57 -17.92
CA VAL A 295 0.72 -4.91 -19.09
C VAL A 295 1.60 -5.02 -20.34
N THR A 296 2.17 -6.22 -20.55
CA THR A 296 2.94 -6.55 -21.77
C THR A 296 2.08 -7.04 -22.94
N GLY A 297 0.77 -7.16 -22.73
CA GLY A 297 -0.19 -7.77 -23.65
C GLY A 297 -0.41 -7.00 -24.96
N THR A 298 0.37 -7.32 -25.99
CA THR A 298 -0.05 -7.08 -27.39
C THR A 298 -1.09 -8.13 -27.79
N VAL A 299 -2.36 -7.90 -27.45
CA VAL A 299 -3.46 -8.80 -27.81
C VAL A 299 -3.56 -8.93 -29.33
N ALA A 300 -3.37 -10.15 -29.84
CA ALA A 300 -3.47 -10.46 -31.25
C ALA A 300 -4.91 -10.88 -31.59
N ASP A 301 -5.82 -9.90 -31.73
CA ASP A 301 -6.91 -10.00 -32.71
C ASP A 301 -7.58 -8.64 -33.05
N ALA A 302 -7.27 -8.16 -34.26
CA ALA A 302 -8.10 -7.31 -35.12
C ALA A 302 -8.85 -6.07 -34.56
N CYS A 303 -8.12 -5.07 -34.05
CA CYS A 303 -8.16 -3.74 -34.71
C CYS A 303 -7.00 -2.80 -34.37
N ALA A 304 -6.74 -1.85 -35.27
CA ALA A 304 -5.67 -0.87 -35.16
C ALA A 304 -6.24 0.55 -34.93
N THR A 305 -6.52 0.87 -33.66
CA THR A 305 -6.73 2.24 -33.18
C THR A 305 -5.48 2.66 -32.42
N ALA A 306 -4.86 3.78 -32.79
CA ALA A 306 -3.51 4.15 -32.35
C ALA A 306 -3.45 4.82 -30.94
N GLY A 307 -4.15 4.24 -29.97
CA GLY A 307 -4.21 4.72 -28.58
C GLY A 307 -3.73 3.69 -27.56
N PRO A 308 -3.58 4.08 -26.29
CA PRO A 308 -3.30 3.15 -25.21
C PRO A 308 -4.47 2.16 -25.05
N ARG A 309 -4.17 0.86 -24.98
CA ARG A 309 -5.20 -0.20 -24.89
C ARG A 309 -5.71 -0.41 -23.46
N HIS A 310 -4.90 -0.04 -22.48
CA HIS A 310 -5.21 -0.07 -21.05
C HIS A 310 -5.00 1.30 -20.42
N VAL A 311 -5.71 1.56 -19.32
CA VAL A 311 -5.43 2.68 -18.41
C VAL A 311 -5.59 2.24 -16.95
N TRP A 312 -4.76 2.80 -16.08
CA TRP A 312 -4.83 2.68 -14.63
C TRP A 312 -5.45 3.95 -14.06
N VAL A 313 -6.69 3.86 -13.60
CA VAL A 313 -7.50 5.01 -13.17
C VAL A 313 -7.77 5.00 -11.68
N THR A 314 -7.85 6.19 -11.07
CA THR A 314 -8.38 6.35 -9.71
C THR A 314 -9.90 6.17 -9.71
N ARG A 315 -10.51 5.92 -8.54
CA ARG A 315 -11.98 5.88 -8.42
C ARG A 315 -12.65 7.18 -8.90
N ARG A 316 -11.98 8.32 -8.73
CA ARG A 316 -12.46 9.66 -9.11
C ARG A 316 -12.54 9.86 -10.63
N GLU A 317 -11.57 9.31 -11.35
CA GLU A 317 -11.47 9.32 -12.82
C GLU A 317 -12.41 8.30 -13.48
N LEU A 318 -12.78 7.24 -12.76
CA LEU A 318 -13.61 6.13 -13.26
C LEU A 318 -14.93 6.59 -13.93
N LYS A 319 -15.49 7.71 -13.47
CA LYS A 319 -16.71 8.35 -13.99
C LYS A 319 -16.57 8.94 -15.41
N ASP A 320 -15.35 9.29 -15.81
CA ASP A 320 -15.07 9.92 -17.10
C ASP A 320 -14.96 8.86 -18.21
N TYR A 321 -14.74 7.59 -17.84
CA TYR A 321 -14.59 6.45 -18.74
C TYR A 321 -15.84 5.55 -18.80
N LEU A 322 -16.50 5.27 -17.67
CA LEU A 322 -17.54 4.25 -17.57
C LEU A 322 -18.97 4.81 -17.75
N LYS A 323 -19.78 4.17 -18.60
CA LYS A 323 -21.21 4.51 -18.75
C LYS A 323 -21.92 4.39 -17.38
N PRO A 324 -22.75 5.37 -16.96
CA PRO A 324 -23.12 5.56 -15.54
C PRO A 324 -23.92 4.40 -14.90
N ALA A 325 -24.61 3.59 -15.69
CA ALA A 325 -25.29 2.39 -15.19
C ALA A 325 -24.32 1.24 -14.84
N TYR A 326 -23.18 1.16 -15.52
CA TYR A 326 -22.11 0.19 -15.25
C TYR A 326 -21.24 0.66 -14.09
N LEU A 327 -20.87 1.95 -14.06
CA LEU A 327 -20.16 2.60 -12.95
C LEU A 327 -20.80 2.29 -11.58
N LYS A 328 -22.12 2.47 -11.44
CA LYS A 328 -22.84 2.18 -10.18
C LYS A 328 -22.73 0.73 -9.70
N ALA A 329 -22.49 -0.23 -10.61
CA ALA A 329 -22.29 -1.64 -10.29
C ALA A 329 -20.81 -1.99 -10.02
N VAL A 330 -19.89 -1.07 -10.29
CA VAL A 330 -18.45 -1.17 -10.01
C VAL A 330 -18.11 -0.47 -8.70
N GLU A 331 -18.59 0.76 -8.50
CA GLU A 331 -18.43 1.51 -7.24
C GLU A 331 -19.00 0.78 -6.02
N SER A 332 -19.99 -0.10 -6.20
CA SER A 332 -20.58 -0.88 -5.11
C SER A 332 -19.65 -1.95 -4.51
N PHE A 333 -18.51 -2.24 -5.13
CA PHE A 333 -17.49 -3.17 -4.59
C PHE A 333 -16.06 -2.61 -4.59
N ILE A 334 -15.78 -1.53 -5.33
CA ILE A 334 -14.52 -0.80 -5.23
C ILE A 334 -14.58 0.11 -3.99
N MET A 335 -14.27 -0.50 -2.84
CA MET A 335 -13.90 0.24 -1.62
C MET A 335 -12.73 1.17 -1.93
N ASP A 336 -12.77 2.34 -1.33
CA ASP A 336 -11.74 3.38 -1.41
C ASP A 336 -11.54 3.95 0.00
N VAL A 337 -10.37 4.52 0.27
CA VAL A 337 -10.15 5.29 1.50
C VAL A 337 -10.43 6.74 1.13
N GLU A 338 -11.44 7.35 1.75
CA GLU A 338 -11.92 8.68 1.36
C GLU A 338 -10.84 9.74 1.61
N THR A 339 -10.04 10.03 0.59
CA THR A 339 -9.06 11.11 0.64
C THR A 339 -9.79 12.43 0.74
N HIS A 340 -9.83 13.03 1.93
CA HIS A 340 -10.17 14.43 2.07
C HIS A 340 -9.10 15.25 1.35
N GLY A 341 -9.34 15.53 0.06
CA GLY A 341 -8.59 16.55 -0.65
C GLY A 341 -8.76 17.90 0.03
N PRO A 342 -7.82 18.84 -0.15
CA PRO A 342 -8.01 20.19 0.35
C PRO A 342 -9.34 20.75 -0.18
N ALA A 343 -10.16 21.30 0.71
CA ALA A 343 -11.32 22.07 0.30
C ALA A 343 -10.83 23.34 -0.43
N GLU A 344 -11.41 23.63 -1.58
CA GLU A 344 -11.21 24.88 -2.34
C GLU A 344 -11.93 26.07 -1.68
#